data_AF-A0AAW0KK26-F1
#
_entry.id   AF-A0AAW0KK26-F1
#
_cell.length_a   1.000
_cell.length_b   1.000
_cell.length_c   1.000
_cell.angle_alpha   90.00
_cell.angle_beta   90.00
_cell.angle_gamma   90.00
#
_symmetry.space_group_name_H-M   'P 1'
#
loop_
_entity.id
_entity.type
_entity.pdbx_description
1 polymer ?
#
loop_
_entity_poly.entity_id
_entity_poly.type
_entity_poly.pdbx_seq_one_letter_code
_entity_poly.pdbx_strand_id
1 'polypeptide(L)' 'MRKLKIAEGGNDPYIFSTNNFVGRKIWEFDPEAGSPEERAEVEEARQDFYKNRYQIKPSGDLLWRMQMRWQI' A
#
# COMPACT_ATOMS: atom_id res chain seq x y z
N MET A 1 -0.06 -1.94 8.02
CA MET A 1 0.17 -1.11 6.80
C MET A 1 0.62 -1.98 5.64
N ARG A 2 0.90 -1.43 4.45
CA ARG A 2 1.52 -2.23 3.39
C ARG A 2 3.04 -2.17 3.51
N LYS A 3 3.70 -3.31 3.35
CA LYS A 3 5.16 -3.40 3.26
C LYS A 3 5.55 -3.50 1.79
N LEU A 4 6.55 -2.72 1.39
CA LEU A 4 7.12 -2.80 0.05
C LEU A 4 8.04 -4.01 -0.02
N LYS A 5 7.71 -4.96 -0.89
CA LYS A 5 8.55 -6.10 -1.21
C LYS A 5 9.09 -5.93 -2.61
N ILE A 6 10.40 -5.84 -2.71
CA ILE A 6 11.10 -5.87 -4.00
C ILE A 6 11.16 -7.34 -4.41
N ALA A 7 10.89 -7.63 -5.69
CA ALA A 7 10.92 -9.01 -6.16
C ALA A 7 12.32 -9.63 -5.96
N GLU A 8 12.38 -10.70 -5.20
CA GLU A 8 13.50 -11.64 -5.20
C GLU A 8 13.25 -12.60 -6.36
N GLY A 9 14.22 -12.72 -7.27
CA GLY A 9 14.04 -13.36 -8.57
C GLY A 9 13.26 -14.69 -8.51
N GLY A 10 12.03 -14.65 -9.01
CA GLY A 10 11.27 -15.74 -9.61
C GLY A 10 11.52 -17.15 -9.10
N ASN A 11 11.15 -17.45 -7.85
CA ASN A 11 11.10 -18.82 -7.33
C ASN A 11 9.68 -19.42 -7.28
N ASP A 12 8.68 -18.71 -7.82
CA ASP A 12 7.31 -19.21 -7.88
C ASP A 12 7.04 -19.90 -9.23
N PRO A 13 6.69 -21.21 -9.25
CA PRO A 13 6.48 -21.96 -10.48
C PRO A 13 5.25 -21.51 -11.27
N TYR A 14 4.36 -20.71 -10.69
CA TYR A 14 3.17 -20.18 -11.35
C TYR A 14 3.37 -18.79 -11.95
N ILE A 15 4.57 -18.21 -11.83
CA ILE A 15 4.84 -16.85 -12.30
C ILE A 15 6.01 -16.87 -13.30
N PHE A 16 5.76 -16.39 -14.52
CA PHE A 16 6.77 -16.29 -15.58
C PHE A 16 7.22 -14.83 -15.80
N SER A 17 8.51 -14.62 -16.07
CA SER A 17 9.07 -13.32 -16.45
C SER A 17 10.28 -13.50 -17.34
N THR A 18 10.39 -12.70 -18.40
CA THR A 18 11.56 -12.67 -19.30
C THR A 18 12.78 -11.95 -18.70
N ASN A 19 12.61 -11.16 -17.63
CA ASN A 19 13.67 -10.39 -16.98
C ASN A 19 13.76 -10.68 -15.47
N ASN A 20 13.54 -11.93 -15.02
CA ASN A 20 13.65 -12.33 -13.61
C ASN A 20 12.93 -11.41 -12.59
N PHE A 21 11.81 -10.79 -12.98
CA PHE A 21 11.04 -9.85 -12.15
C PHE A 21 11.80 -8.60 -11.69
N VAL A 22 12.94 -8.29 -12.33
CA VAL A 22 13.73 -7.09 -12.04
C VAL A 22 12.86 -5.84 -12.22
N GLY A 23 12.87 -4.98 -11.20
CA GLY A 23 12.06 -3.75 -11.16
C GLY A 23 10.64 -3.92 -10.65
N ARG A 24 10.17 -5.15 -10.38
CA ARG A 24 8.85 -5.38 -9.77
C ARG A 24 8.88 -5.03 -8.28
N LYS A 25 7.96 -4.18 -7.87
CA LYS A 25 7.68 -3.82 -6.48
C LYS A 25 6.26 -4.23 -6.16
N ILE A 26 6.09 -5.05 -5.13
CA ILE A 26 4.78 -5.54 -4.68
C ILE A 26 4.52 -4.93 -3.31
N TRP A 27 3.28 -4.52 -3.08
CA TRP A 27 2.81 -4.09 -1.77
C TRP A 27 2.06 -5.23 -1.11
N GLU A 28 2.67 -5.86 -0.11
CA GLU A 28 2.01 -6.89 0.70
C GLU A 28 1.36 -6.21 1.92
N PHE A 29 0.15 -6.62 2.29
CA PHE A 29 -0.48 -6.13 3.52
C PHE A 29 0.17 -6.81 4.72
N ASP A 30 0.69 -6.00 5.65
CA ASP A 30 1.33 -6.43 6.89
C ASP A 30 0.59 -5.80 8.08
N PRO A 31 -0.11 -6.59 8.91
CA PRO A 31 -0.88 -6.07 10.04
C PRO A 31 0.01 -5.47 11.14
N GLU A 32 1.29 -5.83 11.21
CA GLU A 32 2.25 -5.32 12.20
C GLU A 32 3.11 -4.19 11.65
N ALA A 33 3.07 -3.94 10.35
CA ALA A 33 3.79 -2.80 9.76
C ALA A 33 3.13 -1.46 10.13
N GLY A 34 3.96 -0.52 10.56
CA GLY A 34 3.60 0.87 10.84
C GLY A 34 3.52 1.20 12.33
N SER A 35 3.79 2.46 12.66
CA SER A 35 3.60 2.98 14.02
C SER A 35 2.10 3.05 14.37
N PRO A 36 1.74 3.03 15.66
CA PRO A 36 0.36 3.23 16.10
C PRO A 36 -0.25 4.54 15.56
N GLU A 37 0.55 5.60 15.45
CA GLU A 37 0.14 6.90 14.93
C GLU A 37 -0.19 6.83 13.43
N GLU A 38 0.67 6.20 12.63
CA GLU A 38 0.43 6.02 11.20
C GLU A 38 -0.83 5.18 10.95
N ARG A 39 -1.05 4.15 11.78
CA ARG A 39 -2.26 3.32 11.72
C ARG A 39 -3.52 4.13 12.06
N ALA A 40 -3.42 5.06 13.02
CA ALA A 40 -4.52 5.95 13.38
C ALA A 40 -4.87 6.91 12.23
N GLU A 41 -3.87 7.51 11.56
CA GLU A 41 -4.07 8.37 10.39
C GLU A 41 -4.76 7.61 9.23
N VAL A 42 -4.38 6.35 8.99
CA VAL A 42 -5.06 5.51 7.97
C VAL A 42 -6.53 5.29 8.33
N GLU A 43 -6.83 4.97 9.59
CA GLU A 43 -8.21 4.71 10.01
C GLU A 43 -9.06 5.99 9.96
N GLU A 44 -8.51 7.14 10.35
CA GLU A 44 -9.18 8.43 10.21
C GLU A 44 -9.54 8.72 8.75
N ALA A 45 -8.58 8.59 7.83
CA ALA A 45 -8.82 8.77 6.40
C ALA A 45 -9.86 7.79 5.85
N ARG A 46 -9.87 6.54 6.36
CA ARG A 46 -10.88 5.54 6.00
C ARG A 46 -12.27 5.98 6.47
N GLN A 47 -12.41 6.44 7.71
CA GLN A 47 -13.68 6.91 8.27
C GLN A 47 -14.20 8.13 7.49
N ASP A 48 -13.32 9.07 7.16
CA ASP A 48 -13.70 10.27 6.43
C ASP A 48 -14.10 9.97 4.98
N PHE A 49 -13.44 9.01 4.33
CA PHE A 49 -13.91 8.46 3.07
C PHE A 49 -15.32 7.91 3.21
N TYR A 50 -15.57 7.05 4.22
CA TYR A 50 -16.89 6.43 4.41
C TYR A 50 -18.02 7.45 4.62
N LYS A 51 -17.75 8.51 5.39
CA LYS A 51 -18.72 9.60 5.63
C LYS A 51 -19.00 10.43 4.38
N ASN A 52 -17.96 10.70 3.58
CA ASN A 52 -18.03 11.67 2.48
C ASN A 52 -18.15 11.04 1.09
N ARG A 53 -18.11 9.70 0.96
CA ARG A 53 -18.06 8.97 -0.34
C ARG A 53 -19.17 9.31 -1.33
N TYR A 54 -20.31 9.82 -0.85
CA TYR A 54 -21.44 10.23 -1.68
C TYR A 54 -21.54 11.75 -1.90
N GLN A 55 -20.83 12.52 -1.08
CA GLN A 55 -20.86 13.99 -1.11
C GLN A 55 -19.69 14.56 -1.91
N ILE A 56 -18.54 13.90 -1.83
CA ILE A 56 -17.29 14.33 -2.42
C ILE A 56 -16.73 13.15 -3.19
N LYS A 57 -16.29 13.37 -4.44
CA LYS A 57 -15.54 12.35 -5.19
C LYS A 57 -14.22 12.13 -4.46
N PRO A 58 -14.01 10.96 -3.82
CA PRO A 58 -12.81 10.75 -3.04
C PRO A 58 -11.61 10.63 -3.97
N SER A 59 -10.50 11.26 -3.58
CA SER A 59 -9.21 11.09 -4.25
C SER A 59 -8.66 9.72 -3.85
N GLY A 60 -8.63 8.77 -4.79
CA GLY A 60 -8.18 7.39 -4.54
C GLY A 60 -6.71 7.26 -4.13
N ASP A 61 -5.95 8.35 -4.22
CA ASP A 61 -4.53 8.43 -3.93
C ASP A 61 -4.21 8.93 -2.51
N LEU A 62 -5.17 9.36 -1.69
CA LEU A 62 -4.90 9.84 -0.32
C LEU A 62 -4.14 8.79 0.51
N LEU A 63 -4.64 7.55 0.51
CA LEU A 63 -4.00 6.43 1.20
C LEU A 63 -2.61 6.11 0.62
N TRP A 64 -2.42 6.28 -0.69
CA TRP A 64 -1.14 6.07 -1.34
C TRP A 64 -0.13 7.17 -0.99
N ARG A 65 -0.57 8.43 -0.88
CA ARG A 65 0.28 9.56 -0.45
C ARG A 65 0.74 9.41 0.99
N MET A 66 -0.16 8.98 1.89
CA MET A 66 0.19 8.64 3.26
C MET A 66 1.30 7.59 3.30
N GLN A 67 1.13 6.51 2.53
CA GLN A 67 2.11 5.44 2.41
C GLN A 67 3.47 5.92 1.86
N MET A 68 3.49 6.82 0.88
CA MET A 68 4.74 7.39 0.33
C MET A 68 5.42 8.35 1.31
N ARG A 69 4.64 9.11 2.09
CA ARG A 69 5.16 10.03 3.10
C ARG A 69 5.91 9.31 4.21
N TRP A 70 5.40 8.16 4.65
CA TRP A 70 5.98 7.40 5.78
C TRP A 70 7.17 6.52 5.39
N GLN A 71 7.46 6.42 4.09
CA GLN A 71 8.51 5.56 3.56
C GLN A 71 9.72 6.34 3.01
N ILE A 72 9.73 7.67 3.22
CA ILE A 72 10.84 8.61 2.97
C ILE A 72 11.26 9.19 4.32
#